data_AF-A0A8H6JH51-F1
#
_entry.id   AF-A0A8H6JH51-F1
#
_cell.length_a   1.000
_cell.length_b   1.000
_cell.length_c   1.000
_cell.angle_alpha   90.00
_cell.angle_beta   90.00
_cell.angle_gamma   90.00
#
_symmetry.space_group_name_H-M   'P 1'
#
loop_
_entity.id
_entity.type
_entity.pdbx_description
1 polymer ?
#
loop_
_entity_poly.entity_id
_entity_poly.type
_entity_poly.pdbx_seq_one_letter_code
_entity_poly.pdbx_strand_id
1 'polypeptide(L)'
;LLRLIPNHNRLLNSTPTGLLPRTTTQSDPTSNHTRNARSQSDFRYIAAKMSADETKPTRSRVFFDISIGGKSAGRITMELYNDLVPKTAENFRCLCTGEKGLGKSGKALHYKGSIFHRVIKQFMIQGGDFTEFNGTGGESIYGAKFEDEAFPMKHDRPFLLSMANAGPNTNGSQFFITTVATPHLDNKHVVFGEVLNGKSVVRQVENLQTAAGDKPLKEAKIEDCGELTGDAALAADVKAPDAMGDTWEDYPEDCATPPDAKQTLKIATDCKDFGNKAFKAGDFQLGLEKYQKGLRYLNEEPDLDNEEESLKTELQALRFSLNNNSALLNIKLEAWEDAAKTATFALEVPGVKDTDRAKALYRRGFANVRLKDDEKAIQDLEEAHKLVPEDKVVIHELNSVKQKAAARAAKEKAAYKKFFQ
;
A
#
# COMPACT_ATOMS: atom_id res chain seq x y z
N LEU A 1 -17.88 10.64 -24.25
CA LEU A 1 -17.37 9.46 -23.51
C LEU A 1 -18.13 9.27 -22.18
N LEU A 2 -19.47 9.33 -22.22
CA LEU A 2 -20.37 9.13 -21.06
C LEU A 2 -21.68 8.53 -21.58
N ARG A 3 -21.66 7.24 -21.87
CA ARG A 3 -22.83 6.36 -21.89
C ARG A 3 -22.34 5.07 -21.28
N LEU A 4 -22.87 4.70 -20.12
CA LEU A 4 -22.96 3.34 -19.58
C LEU A 4 -23.55 3.44 -18.17
N ILE A 5 -24.88 3.38 -18.10
CA ILE A 5 -25.63 2.89 -16.94
C ILE A 5 -26.63 1.88 -17.53
N PRO A 6 -26.50 0.56 -17.28
CA PRO A 6 -27.52 -0.39 -17.70
C PRO A 6 -28.58 -0.58 -16.61
N ASN A 7 -29.84 -0.54 -17.04
CA ASN A 7 -31.03 -0.91 -16.28
C ASN A 7 -31.11 -2.43 -16.06
N HIS A 8 -31.58 -2.83 -14.89
CA HIS A 8 -32.01 -4.20 -14.56
C HIS A 8 -33.34 -4.57 -15.24
N ASN A 9 -33.37 -5.71 -15.96
CA ASN A 9 -34.38 -6.80 -15.90
C ASN A 9 -34.41 -7.61 -17.20
N ARG A 10 -34.02 -8.90 -17.15
CA ARG A 10 -34.87 -10.04 -17.57
C ARG A 10 -34.11 -11.37 -17.47
N LEU A 11 -34.71 -12.30 -16.73
CA LEU A 11 -34.47 -13.74 -16.78
C LEU A 11 -35.09 -14.34 -18.06
N LEU A 12 -34.43 -15.35 -18.65
CA LEU A 12 -34.93 -16.72 -18.87
C LEU A 12 -34.17 -17.46 -20.01
N ASN A 13 -33.67 -18.66 -19.65
CA ASN A 13 -33.53 -19.93 -20.39
C ASN A 13 -33.10 -19.96 -21.87
N SER A 14 -32.02 -20.70 -22.17
CA SER A 14 -32.08 -22.04 -22.81
C SER A 14 -30.68 -22.55 -23.24
N THR A 15 -30.38 -23.79 -22.87
CA THR A 15 -29.36 -24.68 -23.47
C THR A 15 -29.93 -25.29 -24.77
N PRO A 16 -29.09 -25.70 -25.76
CA PRO A 16 -28.60 -27.09 -25.78
C PRO A 16 -27.21 -27.35 -26.44
N THR A 17 -26.52 -28.34 -25.87
CA THR A 17 -25.86 -29.54 -26.47
C THR A 17 -25.19 -29.52 -27.87
N GLY A 18 -23.99 -30.12 -27.95
CA GLY A 18 -23.45 -30.77 -29.17
C GLY A 18 -21.91 -30.68 -29.29
N LEU A 19 -21.15 -31.68 -28.85
CA LEU A 19 -20.58 -32.79 -29.64
C LEU A 19 -19.19 -32.48 -30.29
N LEU A 20 -18.18 -33.19 -29.79
CA LEU A 20 -16.82 -33.33 -30.34
C LEU A 20 -16.84 -34.07 -31.69
N PRO A 21 -15.76 -33.94 -32.49
CA PRO A 21 -14.91 -35.13 -32.63
C PRO A 21 -13.40 -34.84 -32.63
N ARG A 22 -12.66 -35.88 -32.23
CA ARG A 22 -11.21 -36.04 -32.38
C ARG A 22 -10.84 -36.37 -33.83
N THR A 23 -9.72 -35.85 -34.30
CA THR A 23 -8.89 -36.47 -35.35
C THR A 23 -7.41 -36.31 -35.03
N THR A 24 -6.73 -37.45 -34.96
CA THR A 24 -5.28 -37.70 -34.97
C THR A 24 -4.64 -37.32 -36.31
N THR A 25 -3.39 -36.79 -36.32
CA THR A 25 -2.16 -37.43 -36.86
C THR A 25 -0.97 -36.46 -37.01
N GLN A 26 0.17 -36.84 -36.39
CA GLN A 26 1.58 -36.81 -36.83
C GLN A 26 2.31 -35.54 -37.36
N SER A 27 3.47 -35.25 -36.71
CA SER A 27 4.85 -34.88 -37.19
C SER A 27 5.00 -33.94 -38.41
N ASP A 28 5.86 -32.92 -38.49
CA ASP A 28 7.21 -32.67 -37.94
C ASP A 28 7.63 -31.17 -38.20
N PRO A 29 8.89 -30.68 -38.11
CA PRO A 29 9.24 -29.50 -37.33
C PRO A 29 9.61 -28.25 -38.15
N THR A 30 9.32 -27.04 -37.62
CA THR A 30 10.11 -25.81 -37.84
C THR A 30 9.66 -24.73 -36.85
N SER A 31 10.42 -24.49 -35.78
CA SER A 31 10.22 -23.30 -34.92
C SER A 31 11.33 -22.29 -35.15
N ASN A 32 10.97 -21.18 -35.78
CA ASN A 32 11.79 -19.98 -35.89
C ASN A 32 12.14 -19.44 -34.50
N HIS A 33 13.44 -19.15 -34.30
CA HIS A 33 13.95 -18.41 -33.17
C HIS A 33 13.50 -16.94 -33.23
N THR A 34 12.63 -16.57 -32.30
CA THR A 34 12.56 -15.20 -31.77
C THR A 34 12.92 -15.27 -30.29
N ARG A 35 14.22 -15.19 -29.98
CA ARG A 35 14.72 -15.04 -28.61
C ARG A 35 14.53 -13.60 -28.16
N ASN A 36 13.54 -13.44 -27.29
CA ASN A 36 13.50 -12.59 -26.10
C ASN A 36 14.65 -11.58 -25.93
N ALA A 37 14.40 -10.32 -26.29
CA ALA A 37 15.27 -9.18 -25.96
C ALA A 37 15.25 -8.81 -24.45
N ARG A 38 14.40 -9.47 -23.64
CA ARG A 38 14.29 -9.26 -22.18
C ARG A 38 15.40 -9.89 -21.34
N SER A 39 16.27 -10.73 -21.90
CA SER A 39 17.30 -11.43 -21.11
C SER A 39 18.70 -10.80 -21.14
N GLN A 40 18.95 -9.72 -21.89
CA GLN A 40 20.30 -9.11 -21.93
C GLN A 40 20.46 -7.94 -20.96
N SER A 41 19.38 -7.22 -20.66
CA SER A 41 19.39 -6.13 -19.67
C SER A 41 19.64 -6.66 -18.25
N ASP A 42 18.96 -7.75 -17.91
CA ASP A 42 18.98 -8.33 -16.57
C ASP A 42 20.34 -8.97 -16.28
N PHE A 43 20.94 -9.62 -17.28
CA PHE A 43 22.30 -10.17 -17.19
C PHE A 43 23.37 -9.09 -17.05
N ARG A 44 23.21 -7.92 -17.68
CA ARG A 44 24.15 -6.80 -17.52
C ARG A 44 24.04 -6.16 -16.14
N TYR A 45 22.83 -6.07 -15.58
CA TYR A 45 22.61 -5.58 -14.22
C TYR A 45 23.22 -6.52 -13.16
N ILE A 46 23.02 -7.84 -13.31
CA ILE A 46 23.59 -8.86 -12.41
C ILE A 46 25.12 -8.85 -12.49
N ALA A 47 25.69 -8.82 -13.69
CA ALA A 47 27.15 -8.77 -13.88
C ALA A 47 27.79 -7.49 -13.31
N ALA A 48 27.11 -6.35 -13.40
CA ALA A 48 27.57 -5.08 -12.83
C ALA A 48 27.52 -5.05 -11.29
N LYS A 49 26.53 -5.72 -10.66
CA LYS A 49 26.48 -5.89 -9.20
C LYS A 49 27.56 -6.83 -8.69
N MET A 50 27.89 -7.88 -9.45
CA MET A 50 28.95 -8.84 -9.08
C MET A 50 30.36 -8.25 -9.13
N SER A 51 30.62 -7.21 -9.94
CA SER A 51 31.96 -6.64 -10.08
C SER A 51 32.30 -5.50 -9.10
N ALA A 52 31.38 -5.11 -8.21
CA ALA A 52 31.51 -3.85 -7.44
C ALA A 52 31.79 -4.00 -5.93
N ASP A 53 31.70 -5.19 -5.32
CA ASP A 53 31.86 -5.33 -3.86
C ASP A 53 32.47 -6.68 -3.44
N GLU A 54 33.68 -7.02 -3.94
CA GLU A 54 34.39 -8.27 -3.59
C GLU A 54 34.96 -8.31 -2.15
N THR A 55 34.71 -7.31 -1.30
CA THR A 55 35.33 -7.21 0.04
C THR A 55 34.36 -7.29 1.22
N LYS A 56 33.04 -7.35 1.01
CA LYS A 56 32.08 -7.51 2.11
C LYS A 56 31.64 -8.97 2.27
N PRO A 57 31.60 -9.50 3.51
CA PRO A 57 30.99 -10.80 3.77
C PRO A 57 29.57 -10.81 3.24
N THR A 58 29.20 -11.84 2.47
CA THR A 58 27.84 -11.98 1.96
C THR A 58 26.88 -12.13 3.13
N ARG A 59 25.91 -11.23 3.20
CA ARG A 59 24.87 -11.28 4.23
C ARG A 59 23.77 -12.26 3.86
N SER A 60 23.28 -13.02 4.83
CA SER A 60 22.16 -13.94 4.66
C SER A 60 20.88 -13.17 4.36
N ARG A 61 20.06 -13.71 3.46
CA ARG A 61 18.78 -13.12 3.06
C ARG A 61 17.67 -14.08 3.36
N VAL A 62 16.65 -13.62 4.08
CA VAL A 62 15.51 -14.42 4.52
C VAL A 62 14.20 -13.77 4.09
N PHE A 63 13.10 -14.52 4.14
CA PHE A 63 11.79 -14.00 3.79
C PHE A 63 10.69 -14.44 4.74
N PHE A 64 9.63 -13.64 4.78
CA PHE A 64 8.32 -13.98 5.35
C PHE A 64 7.23 -13.76 4.30
N ASP A 65 6.40 -14.76 4.07
CA ASP A 65 5.10 -14.60 3.40
C ASP A 65 4.04 -14.30 4.44
N ILE A 66 3.41 -13.12 4.32
CA ILE A 66 2.46 -12.62 5.31
C ILE A 66 1.03 -12.79 4.82
N SER A 67 0.15 -13.22 5.70
CA SER A 67 -1.29 -13.03 5.56
C SER A 67 -1.83 -12.07 6.61
N ILE A 68 -2.92 -11.38 6.26
CA ILE A 68 -3.69 -10.52 7.15
C ILE A 68 -5.15 -10.97 7.10
N GLY A 69 -5.69 -11.42 8.22
CA GLY A 69 -7.06 -11.96 8.30
C GLY A 69 -7.29 -13.14 7.35
N GLY A 70 -6.27 -13.98 7.15
CA GLY A 70 -6.30 -15.15 6.27
C GLY A 70 -6.18 -14.85 4.77
N LYS A 71 -5.93 -13.59 4.38
CA LYS A 71 -5.66 -13.22 2.98
C LYS A 71 -4.18 -12.89 2.82
N SER A 72 -3.57 -13.39 1.74
CA SER A 72 -2.18 -13.07 1.41
C SER A 72 -2.00 -11.55 1.28
N ALA A 73 -1.06 -10.99 2.04
CA ALA A 73 -0.69 -9.57 2.04
C ALA A 73 0.60 -9.30 1.24
N GLY A 74 1.44 -10.32 1.09
CA GLY A 74 2.67 -10.27 0.28
C GLY A 74 3.88 -10.81 1.03
N ARG A 75 5.06 -10.65 0.42
CA ARG A 75 6.34 -11.12 0.94
C ARG A 75 7.17 -9.97 1.50
N ILE A 76 7.79 -10.17 2.64
CA ILE A 76 8.85 -9.35 3.22
C ILE A 76 10.17 -10.09 3.00
N THR A 77 11.17 -9.44 2.41
CA THR A 77 12.54 -9.97 2.33
C THR A 77 13.45 -9.13 3.21
N MET A 78 14.41 -9.78 3.86
CA MET A 78 15.25 -9.16 4.88
C MET A 78 16.69 -9.59 4.69
N GLU A 79 17.62 -8.69 4.98
CA GLU A 79 19.05 -8.97 5.06
C GLU A 79 19.47 -9.02 6.52
N LEU A 80 20.28 -10.00 6.89
CA LEU A 80 20.77 -10.20 8.25
C LEU A 80 22.23 -9.75 8.35
N TYR A 81 22.59 -9.07 9.43
CA TYR A 81 23.93 -8.53 9.65
C TYR A 81 24.87 -9.58 10.26
N ASN A 82 25.05 -10.73 9.59
CA ASN A 82 25.90 -11.83 10.07
C ASN A 82 27.39 -11.46 10.16
N ASP A 83 27.82 -10.39 9.50
CA ASP A 83 29.13 -9.78 9.64
C ASP A 83 29.31 -8.98 10.94
N LEU A 84 28.21 -8.50 11.54
CA LEU A 84 28.22 -7.66 12.75
C LEU A 84 27.77 -8.41 14.01
N VAL A 85 26.72 -9.22 13.89
CA VAL A 85 26.08 -9.97 14.98
C VAL A 85 25.76 -11.41 14.52
N PRO A 86 26.80 -12.23 14.27
CA PRO A 86 26.65 -13.57 13.69
C PRO A 86 25.75 -14.50 14.50
N LYS A 87 25.80 -14.49 15.83
CA LYS A 87 24.95 -15.37 16.65
C LYS A 87 23.48 -14.99 16.54
N THR A 88 23.18 -13.69 16.57
CA THR A 88 21.82 -13.14 16.48
C THR A 88 21.24 -13.39 15.08
N ALA A 89 22.03 -13.13 14.04
CA ALA A 89 21.66 -13.40 12.66
C ALA A 89 21.41 -14.90 12.42
N GLU A 90 22.29 -15.78 12.90
CA GLU A 90 22.14 -17.23 12.73
C GLU A 90 20.91 -17.78 13.47
N ASN A 91 20.59 -17.24 14.66
CA ASN A 91 19.36 -17.57 15.37
C ASN A 91 18.14 -17.27 14.51
N PHE A 92 18.03 -16.05 13.97
CA PHE A 92 16.90 -15.65 13.16
C PHE A 92 16.81 -16.45 11.85
N ARG A 93 17.95 -16.68 11.18
CA ARG A 93 18.03 -17.48 9.95
C ARG A 93 17.52 -18.90 10.17
N CYS A 94 18.01 -19.59 11.20
CA CYS A 94 17.57 -20.94 11.55
C CYS A 94 16.08 -20.99 11.90
N LEU A 95 15.56 -19.97 12.60
CA LEU A 95 14.14 -19.88 12.92
C LEU A 95 13.30 -19.57 11.67
N CYS A 96 13.86 -18.99 10.61
CA CYS A 96 13.18 -18.89 9.32
C CYS A 96 13.16 -20.24 8.58
N THR A 97 14.21 -21.06 8.66
CA THR A 97 14.27 -22.35 7.94
C THR A 97 13.63 -23.52 8.70
N GLY A 98 13.54 -23.43 10.02
CA GLY A 98 13.08 -24.54 10.87
C GLY A 98 14.08 -25.68 11.01
N GLU A 99 15.31 -25.52 10.53
CA GLU A 99 16.29 -26.63 10.39
C GLU A 99 16.76 -27.23 11.71
N LYS A 100 16.58 -26.51 12.83
CA LYS A 100 16.98 -26.96 14.18
C LYS A 100 15.95 -27.87 14.84
N GLY A 101 14.83 -28.18 14.17
CA GLY A 101 13.85 -29.15 14.65
C GLY A 101 13.05 -28.65 15.85
N LEU A 102 12.87 -29.51 16.86
CA LEU A 102 12.12 -29.17 18.08
C LEU A 102 13.04 -28.52 19.12
N GLY A 103 12.56 -27.44 19.73
CA GLY A 103 13.23 -26.81 20.85
C GLY A 103 12.85 -27.45 22.20
N LYS A 104 13.31 -26.87 23.30
CA LYS A 104 13.08 -27.42 24.65
C LYS A 104 11.63 -27.28 25.09
N SER A 105 10.88 -26.35 24.49
CA SER A 105 9.44 -26.21 24.66
C SER A 105 8.63 -27.36 24.05
N GLY A 106 9.27 -28.22 23.24
CA GLY A 106 8.59 -29.25 22.45
C GLY A 106 7.89 -28.70 21.20
N LYS A 107 8.03 -27.40 20.91
CA LYS A 107 7.55 -26.76 19.67
C LYS A 107 8.68 -26.72 18.63
N ALA A 108 8.32 -26.63 17.37
CA ALA A 108 9.29 -26.44 16.30
C ALA A 108 9.96 -25.06 16.44
N LEU A 109 11.29 -25.02 16.30
CA LEU A 109 12.09 -23.80 16.23
C LEU A 109 11.91 -23.16 14.85
N HIS A 110 10.70 -22.64 14.58
CA HIS A 110 10.30 -22.19 13.24
C HIS A 110 9.27 -21.06 13.33
N TYR A 111 9.48 -19.98 12.57
CA TYR A 111 8.55 -18.85 12.50
C TYR A 111 7.29 -19.13 11.68
N LYS A 112 7.26 -20.19 10.86
CA LYS A 112 6.07 -20.56 10.09
C LYS A 112 4.88 -20.82 11.03
N GLY A 113 3.81 -20.07 10.82
CA GLY A 113 2.61 -20.07 11.65
C GLY A 113 2.64 -19.10 12.84
N SER A 114 3.80 -18.49 13.15
CA SER A 114 3.91 -17.42 14.15
C SER A 114 3.15 -16.17 13.69
N ILE A 115 2.75 -15.34 14.66
CA ILE A 115 2.00 -14.11 14.41
C ILE A 115 2.75 -12.86 14.89
N PHE A 116 2.39 -11.71 14.32
CA PHE A 116 2.69 -10.41 14.92
C PHE A 116 1.68 -10.14 16.04
N HIS A 117 2.06 -10.47 17.27
CA HIS A 117 1.16 -10.45 18.42
C HIS A 117 1.04 -9.05 19.05
N ARG A 118 1.93 -8.12 18.72
CA ARG A 118 1.94 -6.75 19.24
C ARG A 118 2.34 -5.75 18.15
N VAL A 119 1.49 -4.77 17.89
CA VAL A 119 1.68 -3.76 16.84
C VAL A 119 1.41 -2.38 17.40
N ILE A 120 2.38 -1.48 17.29
CA ILE A 120 2.22 -0.08 17.72
C ILE A 120 2.55 0.81 16.53
N LYS A 121 1.52 1.47 16.02
CA LYS A 121 1.65 2.42 14.91
C LYS A 121 2.62 3.55 15.27
N GLN A 122 3.48 3.93 14.33
CA GLN A 122 4.57 4.89 14.53
C GLN A 122 5.57 4.45 15.59
N PHE A 123 5.82 3.14 15.69
CA PHE A 123 6.84 2.58 16.55
C PHE A 123 7.44 1.30 15.95
N MET A 124 6.72 0.18 16.04
CA MET A 124 7.20 -1.13 15.58
C MET A 124 6.09 -2.19 15.45
N ILE A 125 6.40 -3.26 14.72
CA ILE A 125 5.60 -4.50 14.69
C ILE A 125 6.43 -5.64 15.30
N GLN A 126 5.89 -6.35 16.29
CA GLN A 126 6.59 -7.37 17.07
C GLN A 126 5.97 -8.75 16.87
N GLY A 127 6.81 -9.75 16.64
CA GLY A 127 6.45 -11.14 16.39
C GLY A 127 7.47 -12.11 16.99
N GLY A 128 7.43 -13.36 16.53
CA GLY A 128 8.43 -14.39 16.87
C GLY A 128 8.15 -15.20 18.14
N ASP A 129 6.98 -15.03 18.77
CA ASP A 129 6.49 -15.96 19.79
C ASP A 129 5.72 -17.10 19.12
N PHE A 130 6.44 -18.16 18.75
CA PHE A 130 5.88 -19.35 18.12
C PHE A 130 5.39 -20.41 19.13
N THR A 131 5.51 -20.18 20.43
CA THR A 131 5.08 -21.14 21.46
C THR A 131 3.73 -20.76 22.06
N GLU A 132 3.57 -19.50 22.46
CA GLU A 132 2.37 -18.98 23.17
C GLU A 132 1.59 -17.94 22.35
N PHE A 133 2.17 -17.42 21.26
CA PHE A 133 1.53 -16.47 20.33
C PHE A 133 1.04 -15.17 20.98
N ASN A 134 1.61 -14.77 22.12
CA ASN A 134 1.10 -13.64 22.90
C ASN A 134 2.20 -12.76 23.53
N GLY A 135 3.47 -13.07 23.29
CA GLY A 135 4.63 -12.33 23.78
C GLY A 135 5.22 -12.87 25.08
N THR A 136 4.62 -13.90 25.67
CA THR A 136 5.15 -14.54 26.90
C THR A 136 6.09 -15.72 26.63
N GLY A 137 6.10 -16.20 25.38
CA GLY A 137 6.85 -17.38 24.97
C GLY A 137 8.04 -17.10 24.05
N GLY A 138 8.38 -18.11 23.26
CA GLY A 138 9.54 -18.13 22.37
C GLY A 138 10.79 -18.71 23.01
N GLU A 139 11.66 -19.26 22.17
CA GLU A 139 12.99 -19.74 22.57
C GLU A 139 13.98 -19.63 21.40
N SER A 140 15.26 -19.45 21.70
CA SER A 140 16.32 -19.38 20.68
C SER A 140 16.80 -20.77 20.28
N ILE A 141 17.57 -20.85 19.19
CA ILE A 141 18.26 -22.09 18.79
C ILE A 141 19.36 -22.51 19.78
N TYR A 142 19.76 -21.62 20.68
CA TYR A 142 20.78 -21.87 21.70
C TYR A 142 20.18 -22.27 23.06
N GLY A 143 18.84 -22.32 23.17
CA GLY A 143 18.09 -22.55 24.40
C GLY A 143 17.08 -21.45 24.68
N ALA A 144 16.54 -21.39 25.90
CA ALA A 144 15.48 -20.44 26.25
C ALA A 144 15.88 -18.98 25.98
N LYS A 145 17.12 -18.60 26.31
CA LYS A 145 17.66 -17.24 26.14
C LYS A 145 19.13 -17.28 25.73
N PHE A 146 19.62 -16.21 25.09
CA PHE A 146 21.04 -15.96 24.81
C PHE A 146 21.43 -14.48 25.07
N GLU A 147 22.73 -14.22 25.16
CA GLU A 147 23.28 -12.88 25.46
C GLU A 147 22.96 -11.80 24.42
N ASP A 148 23.06 -10.53 24.81
CA ASP A 148 23.16 -9.41 23.87
C ASP A 148 24.54 -9.47 23.22
N GLU A 149 24.58 -9.70 21.91
CA GLU A 149 25.85 -9.95 21.21
C GLU A 149 26.71 -8.68 21.08
N ALA A 150 26.14 -7.62 20.50
CA ALA A 150 26.75 -6.31 20.35
C ALA A 150 25.69 -5.26 19.96
N PHE A 151 26.05 -3.96 20.01
CA PHE A 151 25.20 -2.85 19.58
C PHE A 151 25.88 -1.97 18.51
N PRO A 152 26.28 -2.54 17.34
CA PRO A 152 27.00 -1.81 16.30
C PRO A 152 26.11 -0.83 15.53
N MET A 153 24.80 -1.09 15.48
CA MET A 153 23.82 -0.31 14.74
C MET A 153 22.87 0.42 15.70
N LYS A 154 22.41 1.60 15.28
CA LYS A 154 21.40 2.40 15.98
C LYS A 154 20.02 2.18 15.34
N HIS A 155 18.96 2.45 16.09
CA HIS A 155 17.59 2.43 15.58
C HIS A 155 17.23 3.78 14.97
N ASP A 156 17.96 4.19 13.92
CA ASP A 156 17.90 5.55 13.35
C ASP A 156 16.90 5.71 12.20
N ARG A 157 16.29 4.62 11.74
CA ARG A 157 15.35 4.62 10.61
C ARG A 157 14.31 3.48 10.71
N PRO A 158 13.22 3.54 9.93
CA PRO A 158 12.29 2.43 9.81
C PRO A 158 12.95 1.18 9.18
N PHE A 159 12.26 0.06 9.34
CA PHE A 159 12.55 -1.24 8.73
C PHE A 159 13.80 -1.96 9.20
N LEU A 160 14.30 -1.61 10.39
CA LEU A 160 15.35 -2.36 11.05
C LEU A 160 14.75 -3.54 11.82
N LEU A 161 15.40 -4.70 11.71
CA LEU A 161 15.12 -5.87 12.53
C LEU A 161 15.91 -5.78 13.83
N SER A 162 15.24 -6.00 14.96
CA SER A 162 15.88 -5.94 16.27
C SER A 162 15.26 -6.93 17.26
N MET A 163 16.08 -7.44 18.18
CA MET A 163 15.65 -8.45 19.15
C MET A 163 14.73 -7.86 20.22
N ALA A 164 13.58 -8.49 20.46
CA ALA A 164 12.80 -8.22 21.65
C ALA A 164 13.41 -8.97 22.84
N ASN A 165 13.48 -8.31 24.00
CA ASN A 165 14.00 -8.89 25.23
C ASN A 165 13.25 -8.33 26.46
N ALA A 166 13.46 -8.96 27.61
CA ALA A 166 12.93 -8.58 28.92
C ALA A 166 14.02 -7.99 29.83
N GLY A 167 14.96 -7.25 29.24
CA GLY A 167 16.18 -6.77 29.89
C GLY A 167 17.44 -7.46 29.38
N PRO A 168 18.63 -7.08 29.90
CA PRO A 168 19.91 -7.52 29.36
C PRO A 168 20.05 -9.04 29.26
N ASN A 169 20.61 -9.54 28.16
CA ASN A 169 20.91 -10.95 27.91
C ASN A 169 19.69 -11.88 28.00
N THR A 170 18.54 -11.42 27.51
CA THR A 170 17.31 -12.23 27.50
C THR A 170 16.71 -12.41 26.11
N ASN A 171 17.56 -12.40 25.08
CA ASN A 171 17.15 -12.62 23.70
C ASN A 171 16.65 -14.06 23.51
N GLY A 172 15.50 -14.24 22.86
CA GLY A 172 14.92 -15.55 22.55
C GLY A 172 14.67 -15.68 21.05
N SER A 173 13.41 -15.87 20.66
CA SER A 173 12.98 -15.83 19.26
C SER A 173 12.20 -14.58 18.88
N GLN A 174 11.74 -13.80 19.85
CA GLN A 174 10.93 -12.62 19.58
C GLN A 174 11.78 -11.50 18.97
N PHE A 175 11.20 -10.83 17.99
CA PHE A 175 11.83 -9.74 17.25
C PHE A 175 10.79 -8.64 16.98
N PHE A 176 11.28 -7.47 16.62
CA PHE A 176 10.45 -6.42 16.05
C PHE A 176 11.07 -5.82 14.80
N ILE A 177 10.22 -5.27 13.95
CA ILE A 177 10.59 -4.45 12.80
C ILE A 177 10.19 -3.00 13.12
N THR A 178 11.15 -2.08 13.10
CA THR A 178 10.86 -0.65 13.34
C THR A 178 10.01 -0.07 12.21
N THR A 179 9.14 0.89 12.52
CA THR A 179 8.36 1.62 11.50
C THR A 179 8.66 3.13 11.48
N VAL A 180 9.50 3.58 12.42
CA VAL A 180 10.10 4.92 12.52
C VAL A 180 11.48 4.78 13.17
N ALA A 181 12.23 5.87 13.32
CA ALA A 181 13.42 5.89 14.17
C ALA A 181 13.04 5.71 15.66
N THR A 182 13.75 4.85 16.38
CA THR A 182 13.48 4.50 17.79
C THR A 182 14.73 4.57 18.67
N PRO A 183 15.43 5.72 18.75
CA PRO A 183 16.73 5.84 19.42
C PRO A 183 16.70 5.51 20.92
N HIS A 184 15.53 5.55 21.55
CA HIS A 184 15.35 5.16 22.95
C HIS A 184 15.58 3.66 23.21
N LEU A 185 15.65 2.83 22.15
CA LEU A 185 15.97 1.40 22.16
C LEU A 185 17.47 1.11 21.97
N ASP A 186 18.28 2.13 21.67
CA ASP A 186 19.70 1.96 21.42
C ASP A 186 20.44 1.38 22.62
N ASN A 187 21.36 0.46 22.34
CA ASN A 187 22.14 -0.29 23.34
C ASN A 187 21.31 -1.13 24.32
N LYS A 188 20.01 -1.34 24.04
CA LYS A 188 19.11 -2.20 24.82
C LYS A 188 18.60 -3.38 24.00
N HIS A 189 18.46 -3.18 22.68
CA HIS A 189 18.01 -4.19 21.75
C HIS A 189 19.03 -4.34 20.62
N VAL A 190 19.38 -5.59 20.29
CA VAL A 190 20.37 -5.90 19.26
C VAL A 190 19.71 -5.74 17.89
N VAL A 191 20.12 -4.72 17.13
CA VAL A 191 19.76 -4.59 15.72
C VAL A 191 20.57 -5.60 14.90
N PHE A 192 19.89 -6.46 14.15
CA PHE A 192 20.52 -7.60 13.48
C PHE A 192 20.17 -7.74 12.00
N GLY A 193 19.42 -6.81 11.43
CA GLY A 193 19.10 -6.83 10.01
C GLY A 193 18.20 -5.68 9.59
N GLU A 194 17.75 -5.73 8.35
CA GLU A 194 16.79 -4.79 7.78
C GLU A 194 15.91 -5.41 6.70
N VAL A 195 14.74 -4.80 6.46
CA VAL A 195 13.87 -5.16 5.33
C VAL A 195 14.43 -4.60 4.04
N LEU A 196 14.62 -5.45 3.05
CA LEU A 196 15.02 -5.07 1.69
C LEU A 196 13.80 -4.76 0.81
N ASN A 197 12.78 -5.61 0.86
CA ASN A 197 11.55 -5.49 0.08
C ASN A 197 10.34 -5.92 0.92
N GLY A 198 9.13 -5.49 0.52
CA GLY A 198 7.91 -5.73 1.28
C GLY A 198 7.65 -4.69 2.39
N LYS A 199 8.26 -3.50 2.29
CA LYS A 199 7.98 -2.37 3.20
C LYS A 199 6.49 -2.04 3.27
N SER A 200 5.77 -2.09 2.15
CA SER A 200 4.32 -1.92 2.12
C SER A 200 3.56 -2.98 2.94
N VAL A 201 4.07 -4.20 3.02
CA VAL A 201 3.50 -5.26 3.87
C VAL A 201 3.71 -4.93 5.34
N VAL A 202 4.90 -4.45 5.72
CA VAL A 202 5.18 -3.94 7.08
C VAL A 202 4.23 -2.79 7.43
N ARG A 203 4.04 -1.82 6.53
CA ARG A 203 3.09 -0.70 6.70
C ARG A 203 1.64 -1.17 6.80
N GLN A 204 1.24 -2.21 6.07
CA GLN A 204 -0.10 -2.78 6.20
C GLN A 204 -0.32 -3.40 7.57
N VAL A 205 0.67 -4.15 8.09
CA VAL A 205 0.62 -4.72 9.45
C VAL A 205 0.60 -3.60 10.50
N GLU A 206 1.44 -2.57 10.35
CA GLU A 206 1.50 -1.40 11.23
C GLU A 206 0.14 -0.67 11.35
N ASN A 207 -0.60 -0.59 10.25
CA ASN A 207 -1.88 0.13 10.18
C ASN A 207 -3.10 -0.71 10.60
N LEU A 208 -2.90 -1.95 11.07
CA LEU A 208 -4.00 -2.74 11.63
C LEU A 208 -4.55 -2.07 12.89
N GLN A 209 -5.87 -2.08 13.01
CA GLN A 209 -6.52 -1.72 14.27
C GLN A 209 -6.10 -2.71 15.36
N THR A 210 -5.79 -2.19 16.54
CA THR A 210 -5.36 -2.99 17.69
C THR A 210 -6.37 -2.92 18.83
N ALA A 211 -6.43 -4.00 19.61
CA ALA A 211 -7.15 -4.09 20.86
C ALA A 211 -6.28 -3.58 22.03
N ALA A 212 -6.80 -3.69 23.25
CA ALA A 212 -6.01 -3.50 24.46
C ALA A 212 -4.76 -4.42 24.45
N GLY A 213 -3.62 -3.87 24.89
CA GLY A 213 -2.34 -4.58 24.85
C GLY A 213 -1.69 -4.63 23.46
N ASP A 214 -2.10 -3.73 22.56
CA ASP A 214 -1.52 -3.54 21.22
C ASP A 214 -1.67 -4.75 20.29
N LYS A 215 -2.56 -5.70 20.60
CA LYS A 215 -2.79 -6.90 19.78
C LYS A 215 -3.62 -6.55 18.54
N PRO A 216 -3.18 -6.89 17.31
CA PRO A 216 -3.99 -6.68 16.10
C PRO A 216 -5.36 -7.39 16.16
N LEU A 217 -6.42 -6.67 15.75
CA LEU A 217 -7.78 -7.24 15.64
C LEU A 217 -7.89 -8.25 14.49
N LYS A 218 -7.14 -8.03 13.41
CA LYS A 218 -6.94 -9.00 12.34
C LYS A 218 -5.60 -9.65 12.53
N GLU A 219 -5.58 -10.98 12.51
CA GLU A 219 -4.34 -11.74 12.63
C GLU A 219 -3.40 -11.45 11.46
N ALA A 220 -2.18 -11.00 11.77
CA ALA A 220 -1.07 -10.92 10.84
C ALA A 220 -0.14 -12.11 11.09
N LYS A 221 -0.10 -13.06 10.16
CA LYS A 221 0.59 -14.35 10.31
C LYS A 221 1.71 -14.50 9.30
N ILE A 222 2.81 -15.13 9.73
CA ILE A 222 3.87 -15.62 8.87
C ILE A 222 3.40 -16.98 8.32
N GLU A 223 2.82 -17.00 7.12
CA GLU A 223 2.31 -18.22 6.48
C GLU A 223 3.43 -19.15 6.02
N ASP A 224 4.53 -18.56 5.55
CA ASP A 224 5.73 -19.28 5.17
C ASP A 224 6.97 -18.41 5.41
N CYS A 225 8.11 -19.06 5.62
CA CYS A 225 9.38 -18.39 5.83
C CYS A 225 10.55 -19.28 5.41
N GLY A 226 11.71 -18.66 5.21
CA GLY A 226 12.91 -19.41 4.84
C GLY A 226 14.08 -18.50 4.48
N GLU A 227 15.16 -19.15 4.05
CA GLU A 227 16.35 -18.50 3.52
C GLU A 227 16.30 -18.45 1.98
N LEU A 228 16.66 -17.31 1.42
CA LEU A 228 16.84 -17.11 -0.01
C LEU A 228 18.29 -17.43 -0.38
N THR A 229 18.49 -18.22 -1.43
CA THR A 229 19.82 -18.61 -1.94
C THR A 229 19.93 -18.37 -3.44
N GLY A 230 21.16 -18.30 -3.96
CA GLY A 230 21.42 -18.10 -5.39
C GLY A 230 20.73 -16.86 -5.97
N ASP A 231 20.11 -17.00 -7.14
CA ASP A 231 19.42 -15.91 -7.84
C ASP A 231 18.29 -15.28 -7.00
N ALA A 232 17.60 -16.06 -6.17
CA ALA A 232 16.54 -15.54 -5.30
C ALA A 232 17.09 -14.62 -4.21
N ALA A 233 18.29 -14.91 -3.69
CA ALA A 233 18.99 -14.02 -2.77
C ALA A 233 19.39 -12.73 -3.49
N LEU A 234 19.96 -12.82 -4.69
CA LEU A 234 20.39 -11.65 -5.47
C LEU A 234 19.23 -10.72 -5.85
N ALA A 235 18.02 -11.26 -6.00
CA ALA A 235 16.81 -10.52 -6.31
C ALA A 235 16.02 -10.06 -5.05
N ALA A 236 16.51 -10.30 -3.84
CA ALA A 236 15.75 -10.02 -2.61
C ALA A 236 15.38 -8.54 -2.42
N ASP A 237 16.21 -7.62 -2.91
CA ASP A 237 15.97 -6.17 -2.88
C ASP A 237 15.18 -5.65 -4.10
N VAL A 238 14.83 -6.53 -5.04
CA VAL A 238 14.06 -6.15 -6.23
C VAL A 238 12.57 -6.21 -5.91
N LYS A 239 11.91 -5.05 -5.94
CA LYS A 239 10.46 -4.97 -5.79
C LYS A 239 9.76 -5.62 -6.99
N ALA A 240 9.05 -6.71 -6.72
CA ALA A 240 8.15 -7.30 -7.71
C ALA A 240 7.00 -6.32 -8.01
N PRO A 241 6.64 -6.13 -9.28
CA PRO A 241 5.47 -5.35 -9.63
C PRO A 241 4.21 -5.95 -8.98
N ASP A 242 3.31 -5.11 -8.50
CA ASP A 242 2.00 -5.57 -8.04
C ASP A 242 1.11 -6.04 -9.22
N ALA A 243 -0.15 -6.39 -8.93
CA ALA A 243 -1.11 -6.82 -9.95
C ALA A 243 -1.36 -5.80 -11.07
N MET A 244 -1.02 -4.52 -10.86
CA MET A 244 -1.16 -3.43 -11.84
C MET A 244 0.18 -3.11 -12.54
N GLY A 245 1.28 -3.73 -12.13
CA GLY A 245 2.63 -3.46 -12.62
C GLY A 245 3.34 -2.35 -11.86
N ASP A 246 2.87 -1.97 -10.66
CA ASP A 246 3.44 -0.91 -9.85
C ASP A 246 4.69 -1.39 -9.09
N THR A 247 5.82 -0.75 -9.35
CA THR A 247 7.12 -1.04 -8.73
C THR A 247 7.57 0.05 -7.76
N TRP A 248 6.77 1.10 -7.57
CA TRP A 248 7.13 2.23 -6.71
C TRP A 248 6.84 1.93 -5.25
N GLU A 249 7.57 2.52 -4.30
CA GLU A 249 7.21 2.41 -2.88
C GLU A 249 5.85 3.01 -2.59
N ASP A 250 5.14 2.50 -1.59
CA ASP A 250 3.79 3.01 -1.32
C ASP A 250 3.81 4.36 -0.60
N TYR A 251 4.93 4.65 0.06
CA TYR A 251 5.21 5.84 0.84
C TYR A 251 6.53 6.45 0.32
N PRO A 252 6.55 7.72 -0.08
CA PRO A 252 7.75 8.38 -0.61
C PRO A 252 8.94 8.34 0.35
N GLU A 253 8.69 8.47 1.65
CA GLU A 253 9.69 8.44 2.72
C GLU A 253 10.39 7.07 2.87
N ASP A 254 9.77 6.02 2.31
CA ASP A 254 10.32 4.67 2.32
C ASP A 254 11.25 4.40 1.12
N CYS A 255 11.37 5.34 0.17
CA CYS A 255 12.31 5.26 -0.95
C CYS A 255 13.76 5.32 -0.46
N ALA A 256 14.64 4.51 -1.05
CA ALA A 256 16.08 4.53 -0.72
C ALA A 256 16.74 5.89 -0.99
N THR A 257 16.22 6.62 -1.98
CA THR A 257 16.57 8.01 -2.26
C THR A 257 15.29 8.78 -2.49
N PRO A 258 15.08 9.93 -1.83
CA PRO A 258 13.93 10.77 -2.09
C PRO A 258 13.86 11.13 -3.58
N PRO A 259 12.70 10.98 -4.23
CA PRO A 259 12.58 11.28 -5.66
C PRO A 259 12.69 12.78 -5.91
N ASP A 260 13.44 13.16 -6.95
CA ASP A 260 13.44 14.54 -7.44
C ASP A 260 12.10 14.92 -8.11
N ALA A 261 11.95 16.16 -8.57
CA ALA A 261 10.72 16.64 -9.18
C ALA A 261 10.30 15.85 -10.44
N LYS A 262 11.27 15.44 -11.27
CA LYS A 262 11.01 14.69 -12.52
C LYS A 262 10.60 13.26 -12.22
N GLN A 263 11.28 12.63 -11.26
CA GLN A 263 10.93 11.31 -10.80
C GLN A 263 9.57 11.30 -10.09
N THR A 264 9.28 12.33 -9.29
CA THR A 264 7.97 12.50 -8.64
C THR A 264 6.85 12.62 -9.68
N LEU A 265 7.04 13.42 -10.72
CA LEU A 265 6.08 13.52 -11.83
C LEU A 265 5.85 12.16 -12.49
N LYS A 266 6.92 11.41 -12.77
CA LYS A 266 6.84 10.08 -13.37
C LYS A 266 6.05 9.11 -12.47
N ILE A 267 6.40 9.03 -11.19
CA ILE A 267 5.74 8.13 -10.23
C ILE A 267 4.25 8.45 -10.12
N ALA A 268 3.91 9.72 -9.96
CA ALA A 268 2.52 10.14 -9.84
C ALA A 268 1.72 9.89 -11.15
N THR A 269 2.38 9.99 -12.31
CA THR A 269 1.78 9.68 -13.61
C THR A 269 1.50 8.19 -13.75
N ASP A 270 2.47 7.34 -13.40
CA ASP A 270 2.28 5.89 -13.37
C ASP A 270 1.14 5.50 -12.40
N CYS A 271 1.10 6.11 -11.21
CA CYS A 271 0.02 5.93 -10.23
C CYS A 271 -1.36 6.31 -10.80
N LYS A 272 -1.44 7.42 -11.54
CA LYS A 272 -2.67 7.81 -12.26
C LYS A 272 -3.07 6.74 -13.27
N ASP A 273 -2.13 6.18 -14.00
CA ASP A 273 -2.40 5.15 -15.00
C ASP A 273 -2.84 3.83 -14.38
N PHE A 274 -2.23 3.41 -13.27
CA PHE A 274 -2.69 2.27 -12.48
C PHE A 274 -4.11 2.50 -11.94
N GLY A 275 -4.39 3.68 -11.39
CA GLY A 275 -5.73 4.03 -10.92
C GLY A 275 -6.77 4.03 -12.04
N ASN A 276 -6.40 4.51 -13.23
CA ASN A 276 -7.26 4.48 -14.42
C ASN A 276 -7.54 3.04 -14.88
N LYS A 277 -6.55 2.14 -14.82
CA LYS A 277 -6.72 0.71 -15.14
C LYS A 277 -7.68 0.05 -14.15
N ALA A 278 -7.47 0.23 -12.84
CA ALA A 278 -8.34 -0.30 -11.80
C ALA A 278 -9.78 0.23 -11.93
N PHE A 279 -9.96 1.53 -12.17
CA PHE A 279 -11.27 2.13 -12.44
C PHE A 279 -11.99 1.47 -13.62
N LYS A 280 -11.29 1.23 -14.74
CA LYS A 280 -11.86 0.56 -15.92
C LYS A 280 -12.22 -0.90 -15.65
N ALA A 281 -11.51 -1.55 -14.72
CA ALA A 281 -11.82 -2.90 -14.26
C ALA A 281 -12.97 -2.95 -13.25
N GLY A 282 -13.50 -1.80 -12.81
CA GLY A 282 -14.55 -1.70 -11.79
C GLY A 282 -14.06 -1.80 -10.36
N ASP A 283 -12.75 -1.85 -10.13
CA ASP A 283 -12.15 -1.84 -8.80
C ASP A 283 -11.90 -0.40 -8.34
N PHE A 284 -12.96 0.21 -7.81
CA PHE A 284 -12.92 1.61 -7.37
C PHE A 284 -12.06 1.81 -6.12
N GLN A 285 -11.97 0.81 -5.25
CA GLN A 285 -11.16 0.90 -4.04
C GLN A 285 -9.68 0.92 -4.40
N LEU A 286 -9.23 -0.03 -5.22
CA LEU A 286 -7.84 -0.06 -5.70
C LEU A 286 -7.52 1.18 -6.53
N GLY A 287 -8.45 1.63 -7.38
CA GLY A 287 -8.29 2.86 -8.15
C GLY A 287 -8.02 4.08 -7.26
N LEU A 288 -8.76 4.19 -6.16
CA LEU A 288 -8.61 5.28 -5.20
C LEU A 288 -7.26 5.20 -4.47
N GLU A 289 -6.85 4.00 -4.04
CA GLU A 289 -5.57 3.76 -3.39
C GLU A 289 -4.38 4.17 -4.27
N LYS A 290 -4.46 3.89 -5.59
CA LYS A 290 -3.43 4.32 -6.55
C LYS A 290 -3.41 5.83 -6.76
N TYR A 291 -4.56 6.51 -6.82
CA TYR A 291 -4.56 7.97 -6.90
C TYR A 291 -4.02 8.62 -5.63
N GLN A 292 -4.39 8.09 -4.46
CA GLN A 292 -3.87 8.56 -3.18
C GLN A 292 -2.36 8.34 -3.07
N LYS A 293 -1.83 7.24 -3.60
CA LYS A 293 -0.39 7.01 -3.71
C LYS A 293 0.31 8.09 -4.53
N GLY A 294 -0.20 8.41 -5.72
CA GLY A 294 0.35 9.50 -6.53
C GLY A 294 0.30 10.85 -5.80
N LEU A 295 -0.77 11.12 -5.04
CA LEU A 295 -0.88 12.33 -4.23
C LEU A 295 0.12 12.38 -3.07
N ARG A 296 0.44 11.25 -2.42
CA ARG A 296 1.49 11.19 -1.39
C ARG A 296 2.83 11.66 -1.97
N TYR A 297 3.23 11.12 -3.13
CA TYR A 297 4.45 11.56 -3.81
C TYR A 297 4.45 13.05 -4.16
N LEU A 298 3.33 13.59 -4.64
CA LEU A 298 3.24 15.02 -4.92
C LEU A 298 3.30 15.87 -3.64
N ASN A 299 2.80 15.37 -2.52
CA ASN A 299 2.76 16.10 -1.24
C ASN A 299 4.11 16.17 -0.52
N GLU A 300 5.13 15.43 -0.96
CA GLU A 300 6.50 15.63 -0.47
C GLU A 300 7.11 16.97 -0.91
N GLU A 301 6.45 17.67 -1.85
CA GLU A 301 6.86 18.99 -2.34
C GLU A 301 8.35 18.99 -2.77
N PRO A 302 8.68 18.27 -3.87
CA PRO A 302 10.05 18.22 -4.35
C PRO A 302 10.57 19.64 -4.63
N ASP A 303 11.89 19.86 -4.52
CA ASP A 303 12.51 21.15 -4.84
C ASP A 303 12.25 21.51 -6.32
N LEU A 304 11.75 22.73 -6.54
CA LEU A 304 11.37 23.27 -7.86
C LEU A 304 12.12 24.55 -8.22
N ASP A 305 13.06 25.02 -7.40
CA ASP A 305 13.66 26.35 -7.57
C ASP A 305 14.37 26.50 -8.92
N ASN A 306 15.00 25.43 -9.41
CA ASN A 306 15.75 25.41 -10.66
C ASN A 306 15.06 24.65 -11.79
N GLU A 307 13.78 24.28 -11.62
CA GLU A 307 13.04 23.50 -12.62
C GLU A 307 12.26 24.40 -13.59
N GLU A 308 12.04 23.87 -14.79
CA GLU A 308 11.27 24.58 -15.83
C GLU A 308 9.81 24.79 -15.42
N GLU A 309 9.23 25.92 -15.84
CA GLU A 309 7.81 26.25 -15.57
C GLU A 309 6.84 25.20 -16.15
N SER A 310 7.25 24.52 -17.23
CA SER A 310 6.56 23.38 -17.82
C SER A 310 6.37 22.25 -16.80
N LEU A 311 7.44 21.86 -16.10
CA LEU A 311 7.41 20.81 -15.09
C LEU A 311 6.51 21.17 -13.91
N LYS A 312 6.60 22.42 -13.44
CA LYS A 312 5.75 22.94 -12.35
C LYS A 312 4.26 22.86 -12.72
N THR A 313 3.94 23.27 -13.96
CA THR A 313 2.60 23.20 -14.52
C THR A 313 2.10 21.76 -14.64
N GLU A 314 2.95 20.83 -15.08
CA GLU A 314 2.61 19.41 -15.19
C GLU A 314 2.33 18.76 -13.83
N LEU A 315 3.13 19.06 -12.81
CA LEU A 315 2.92 18.60 -11.44
C LEU A 315 1.57 19.10 -10.87
N GLN A 316 1.25 20.39 -11.07
CA GLN A 316 -0.03 20.95 -10.64
C GLN A 316 -1.21 20.33 -11.41
N ALA A 317 -1.11 20.19 -12.73
CA ALA A 317 -2.14 19.54 -13.55
C ALA A 317 -2.39 18.09 -13.10
N LEU A 318 -1.33 17.38 -12.73
CA LEU A 318 -1.42 16.02 -12.21
C LEU A 318 -2.05 15.98 -10.81
N ARG A 319 -1.67 16.90 -9.91
CA ARG A 319 -2.30 17.07 -8.58
C ARG A 319 -3.81 17.29 -8.70
N PHE A 320 -4.22 18.19 -9.60
CA PHE A 320 -5.64 18.39 -9.91
C PHE A 320 -6.29 17.09 -10.39
N SER A 321 -5.69 16.42 -11.39
CA SER A 321 -6.24 15.21 -11.98
C SER A 321 -6.44 14.10 -10.95
N LEU A 322 -5.47 13.89 -10.05
CA LEU A 322 -5.54 12.86 -9.02
C LEU A 322 -6.59 13.18 -7.97
N ASN A 323 -6.62 14.41 -7.43
CA ASN A 323 -7.65 14.81 -6.47
C ASN A 323 -9.06 14.73 -7.06
N ASN A 324 -9.23 15.23 -8.28
CA ASN A 324 -10.51 15.19 -8.96
C ASN A 324 -10.96 13.74 -9.19
N ASN A 325 -10.09 12.87 -9.69
CA ASN A 325 -10.41 11.45 -9.90
C ASN A 325 -10.71 10.72 -8.58
N SER A 326 -9.98 11.02 -7.50
CA SER A 326 -10.28 10.51 -6.16
C SER A 326 -11.70 10.91 -5.71
N ALA A 327 -12.11 12.17 -5.94
CA ALA A 327 -13.48 12.59 -5.64
C ALA A 327 -14.55 11.79 -6.39
N LEU A 328 -14.28 11.46 -7.66
CA LEU A 328 -15.17 10.59 -8.44
C LEU A 328 -15.25 9.17 -7.85
N LEU A 329 -14.13 8.59 -7.45
CA LEU A 329 -14.13 7.24 -6.87
C LEU A 329 -14.77 7.21 -5.49
N ASN A 330 -14.56 8.22 -4.66
CA ASN A 330 -15.28 8.38 -3.40
C ASN A 330 -16.79 8.49 -3.61
N ILE A 331 -17.25 9.19 -4.66
CA ILE A 331 -18.68 9.18 -5.05
C ILE A 331 -19.16 7.77 -5.42
N LYS A 332 -18.35 6.99 -6.16
CA LYS A 332 -18.69 5.61 -6.54
C LYS A 332 -18.73 4.66 -5.35
N LEU A 333 -17.96 4.97 -4.31
CA LEU A 333 -17.90 4.23 -3.04
C LEU A 333 -18.86 4.77 -1.98
N GLU A 334 -19.65 5.81 -2.31
CA GLU A 334 -20.55 6.50 -1.38
C GLU A 334 -19.86 7.11 -0.15
N ALA A 335 -18.56 7.35 -0.23
CA ALA A 335 -17.76 8.05 0.78
C ALA A 335 -17.92 9.56 0.62
N TRP A 336 -19.09 10.09 0.97
CA TRP A 336 -19.51 11.47 0.64
C TRP A 336 -18.61 12.56 1.25
N GLU A 337 -18.17 12.37 2.50
CA GLU A 337 -17.25 13.31 3.17
C GLU A 337 -15.90 13.37 2.46
N ASP A 338 -15.33 12.20 2.13
CA ASP A 338 -14.06 12.10 1.40
C ASP A 338 -14.18 12.62 -0.04
N ALA A 339 -15.33 12.42 -0.69
CA ALA A 339 -15.62 13.00 -1.99
C ALA A 339 -15.60 14.54 -1.95
N ALA A 340 -16.27 15.14 -0.97
CA ALA A 340 -16.29 16.59 -0.81
C ALA A 340 -14.89 17.14 -0.46
N LYS A 341 -14.14 16.44 0.39
CA LYS A 341 -12.77 16.79 0.79
C LYS A 341 -11.80 16.77 -0.39
N THR A 342 -11.74 15.66 -1.11
CA THR A 342 -10.83 15.51 -2.26
C THR A 342 -11.20 16.44 -3.42
N ALA A 343 -12.49 16.73 -3.63
CA ALA A 343 -12.90 17.75 -4.60
C ALA A 343 -12.48 19.17 -4.18
N THR A 344 -12.46 19.47 -2.88
CA THR A 344 -11.93 20.74 -2.36
C THR A 344 -10.44 20.88 -2.65
N PHE A 345 -9.64 19.84 -2.37
CA PHE A 345 -8.21 19.85 -2.72
C PHE A 345 -7.97 19.98 -4.23
N ALA A 346 -8.86 19.45 -5.08
CA ALA A 346 -8.78 19.69 -6.52
C ALA A 346 -9.01 21.18 -6.86
N LEU A 347 -9.95 21.85 -6.20
CA LEU A 347 -10.30 23.26 -6.44
C LEU A 347 -9.26 24.26 -5.93
N GLU A 348 -8.40 23.84 -5.01
CA GLU A 348 -7.26 24.63 -4.49
C GLU A 348 -6.08 24.67 -5.48
N VAL A 349 -6.04 23.76 -6.46
CA VAL A 349 -4.98 23.77 -7.48
C VAL A 349 -5.16 24.97 -8.42
N PRO A 350 -4.15 25.84 -8.57
CA PRO A 350 -4.23 27.01 -9.45
C PRO A 350 -4.11 26.62 -10.95
N GLY A 351 -4.53 27.53 -11.84
CA GLY A 351 -4.31 27.38 -13.29
C GLY A 351 -5.15 26.29 -13.97
N VAL A 352 -6.19 25.79 -13.32
CA VAL A 352 -7.08 24.75 -13.87
C VAL A 352 -8.11 25.36 -14.82
N LYS A 353 -8.36 24.69 -15.97
CA LYS A 353 -9.37 25.09 -16.95
C LYS A 353 -10.78 25.11 -16.35
N ASP A 354 -11.61 26.08 -16.74
CA ASP A 354 -12.99 26.22 -16.28
C ASP A 354 -13.81 24.93 -16.41
N THR A 355 -13.66 24.22 -17.54
CA THR A 355 -14.36 22.94 -17.77
C THR A 355 -13.98 21.85 -16.77
N ASP A 356 -12.75 21.88 -16.26
CA ASP A 356 -12.27 20.90 -15.28
C ASP A 356 -12.61 21.35 -13.86
N ARG A 357 -12.48 22.65 -13.57
CA ARG A 357 -12.92 23.28 -12.32
C ARG A 357 -14.42 23.05 -12.08
N ALA A 358 -15.24 23.18 -13.11
CA ALA A 358 -16.66 22.87 -13.05
C ALA A 358 -16.95 21.40 -12.68
N LYS A 359 -16.14 20.44 -13.14
CA LYS A 359 -16.30 19.02 -12.76
C LYS A 359 -16.02 18.81 -11.28
N ALA A 360 -14.99 19.46 -10.74
CA ALA A 360 -14.65 19.37 -9.32
C ALA A 360 -15.74 20.03 -8.44
N LEU A 361 -16.24 21.21 -8.84
CA LEU A 361 -17.39 21.87 -8.21
C LEU A 361 -18.64 20.98 -8.25
N TYR A 362 -18.96 20.41 -9.41
CA TYR A 362 -20.08 19.48 -9.54
C TYR A 362 -19.93 18.27 -8.60
N ARG A 363 -18.75 17.65 -8.52
CA ARG A 363 -18.49 16.50 -7.64
C ARG A 363 -18.66 16.88 -6.16
N ARG A 364 -18.14 18.05 -5.75
CA ARG A 364 -18.29 18.55 -4.38
C ARG A 364 -19.74 18.88 -4.04
N GLY A 365 -20.41 19.62 -4.93
CA GLY A 365 -21.83 19.95 -4.80
C GLY A 365 -22.69 18.69 -4.73
N PHE A 366 -22.45 17.72 -5.62
CA PHE A 366 -23.13 16.42 -5.61
C PHE A 366 -22.96 15.70 -4.28
N ALA A 367 -21.74 15.64 -3.72
CA ALA A 367 -21.49 15.05 -2.41
C ALA A 367 -22.22 15.81 -1.28
N ASN A 368 -22.19 17.15 -1.28
CA ASN A 368 -22.86 17.98 -0.28
C ASN A 368 -24.38 17.76 -0.23
N VAL A 369 -25.03 17.51 -1.37
CA VAL A 369 -26.46 17.09 -1.40
C VAL A 369 -26.69 15.82 -0.58
N ARG A 370 -25.79 14.84 -0.65
CA ARG A 370 -25.91 13.57 0.07
C ARG A 370 -25.56 13.73 1.54
N LEU A 371 -24.70 14.70 1.87
CA LEU A 371 -24.43 15.17 3.23
C LEU A 371 -25.54 16.06 3.81
N LYS A 372 -26.59 16.35 3.04
CA LYS A 372 -27.72 17.24 3.40
C LYS A 372 -27.30 18.69 3.67
N ASP A 373 -26.14 19.10 3.17
CA ASP A 373 -25.68 20.49 3.17
C ASP A 373 -26.14 21.17 1.88
N ASP A 374 -27.44 21.48 1.82
CA ASP A 374 -28.07 22.02 0.61
C ASP A 374 -27.51 23.41 0.25
N GLU A 375 -27.08 24.20 1.25
CA GLU A 375 -26.51 25.54 1.04
C GLU A 375 -25.19 25.46 0.28
N LYS A 376 -24.23 24.67 0.77
CA LYS A 376 -22.95 24.48 0.06
C LYS A 376 -23.15 23.79 -1.29
N ALA A 377 -24.09 22.83 -1.37
CA ALA A 377 -24.39 22.17 -2.62
C ALA A 377 -24.88 23.15 -3.69
N ILE A 378 -25.80 24.06 -3.35
CA ILE A 378 -26.30 25.08 -4.27
C ILE A 378 -25.17 26.03 -4.67
N GLN A 379 -24.36 26.50 -3.72
CA GLN A 379 -23.23 27.38 -4.00
C GLN A 379 -22.26 26.76 -5.03
N ASP A 380 -21.88 25.50 -4.82
CA ASP A 380 -20.97 24.79 -5.73
C ASP A 380 -21.59 24.58 -7.12
N LEU A 381 -22.85 24.20 -7.19
CA LEU A 381 -23.54 23.93 -8.46
C LEU A 381 -23.85 25.21 -9.24
N GLU A 382 -24.13 26.32 -8.57
CA GLU A 382 -24.24 27.64 -9.21
C GLU A 382 -22.91 28.09 -9.80
N GLU A 383 -21.81 27.92 -9.05
CA GLU A 383 -20.48 28.26 -9.55
C GLU A 383 -20.08 27.35 -10.73
N ALA A 384 -20.38 26.05 -10.65
CA ALA A 384 -20.19 25.14 -11.78
C ALA A 384 -21.00 25.60 -13.01
N HIS A 385 -22.25 26.02 -12.82
CA HIS A 385 -23.10 26.49 -13.92
C HIS A 385 -22.57 27.78 -14.55
N LYS A 386 -22.00 28.71 -13.78
CA LYS A 386 -21.36 29.91 -14.33
C LYS A 386 -20.20 29.57 -15.26
N LEU A 387 -19.41 28.55 -14.91
CA LEU A 387 -18.27 28.11 -15.71
C LEU A 387 -18.67 27.31 -16.96
N VAL A 388 -19.75 26.53 -16.88
CA VAL A 388 -20.28 25.71 -17.99
C VAL A 388 -21.81 25.84 -18.11
N PRO A 389 -22.32 26.96 -18.64
CA PRO A 389 -23.75 27.28 -18.62
C PRO A 389 -24.62 26.31 -19.43
N GLU A 390 -24.04 25.63 -20.43
CA GLU A 390 -24.75 24.69 -21.30
C GLU A 390 -24.70 23.23 -20.80
N ASP A 391 -24.04 22.96 -19.67
CA ASP A 391 -23.95 21.59 -19.15
C ASP A 391 -25.27 21.13 -18.52
N LYS A 392 -25.98 20.28 -19.26
CA LYS A 392 -27.29 19.75 -18.86
C LYS A 392 -27.27 18.97 -17.53
N VAL A 393 -26.15 18.36 -17.18
CA VAL A 393 -26.03 17.59 -15.93
C VAL A 393 -25.97 18.55 -14.75
N VAL A 394 -25.17 19.62 -14.86
CA VAL A 394 -25.08 20.67 -13.84
C VAL A 394 -26.42 21.37 -13.67
N ILE A 395 -27.07 21.78 -14.77
CA ILE A 395 -28.38 22.44 -14.75
C ILE A 395 -29.42 21.56 -14.06
N HIS A 396 -29.47 20.27 -14.41
CA HIS A 396 -30.43 19.34 -13.82
C HIS A 396 -30.23 19.17 -12.32
N GLU A 397 -28.99 18.91 -11.88
CA GLU A 397 -28.71 18.72 -10.45
C GLU A 397 -29.00 20.00 -9.66
N LEU A 398 -28.58 21.19 -10.16
CA LEU A 398 -28.84 22.48 -9.51
C LEU A 398 -30.33 22.72 -9.29
N ASN A 399 -31.14 22.52 -10.34
CA ASN A 399 -32.60 22.71 -10.25
C ASN A 399 -33.24 21.71 -9.27
N SER A 400 -32.80 20.45 -9.29
CA SER A 400 -33.26 19.39 -8.38
C SER A 400 -32.98 19.75 -6.91
N VAL A 401 -31.77 20.24 -6.61
CA VAL A 401 -31.38 20.63 -5.24
C VAL A 401 -32.15 21.86 -4.77
N LYS A 402 -32.27 22.90 -5.61
CA LYS A 402 -33.06 24.11 -5.30
C LYS A 402 -34.51 23.76 -4.96
N GLN A 403 -35.14 22.88 -5.76
CA GLN A 403 -36.52 22.45 -5.52
C GLN A 403 -36.65 21.70 -4.18
N LYS A 404 -35.72 20.78 -3.88
CA LYS A 404 -35.73 20.00 -2.63
C LYS A 404 -35.48 20.88 -1.40
N ALA A 405 -34.53 21.81 -1.48
CA ALA A 405 -34.22 22.75 -0.40
C ALA A 405 -35.42 23.65 -0.08
N ALA A 406 -36.06 24.21 -1.12
CA ALA A 406 -37.27 25.03 -0.96
C ALA A 406 -38.42 24.22 -0.33
N ALA A 407 -38.63 22.97 -0.76
CA ALA A 407 -39.65 22.09 -0.19
C ALA A 407 -39.38 21.77 1.28
N ARG A 408 -38.10 21.57 1.67
CA ARG A 408 -37.71 21.33 3.07
C ARG A 408 -37.96 22.56 3.94
N ALA A 409 -37.53 23.73 3.51
CA ALA A 409 -37.75 24.99 4.22
C ALA A 409 -39.25 25.29 4.40
N ALA A 410 -40.08 25.02 3.37
CA ALA A 410 -41.53 25.15 3.47
C ALA A 410 -42.14 24.20 4.50
N LYS A 411 -41.66 22.94 4.56
CA LYS A 411 -42.11 21.94 5.53
C LYS A 411 -41.71 22.32 6.96
N GLU A 412 -40.49 22.80 7.17
CA GLU A 412 -40.01 23.28 8.47
C GLU A 412 -40.84 24.48 8.94
N LYS A 413 -41.05 25.48 8.09
CA LYS A 413 -41.91 26.63 8.40
C LYS A 413 -43.33 26.21 8.79
N ALA A 414 -43.91 25.23 8.09
CA ALA A 414 -45.22 24.70 8.40
C ALA A 414 -45.25 23.93 9.74
N ALA A 415 -44.19 23.20 10.07
CA ALA A 415 -44.04 22.51 11.35
C ALA A 415 -43.92 23.50 12.51
N TYR A 416 -43.05 24.51 12.40
CA TYR A 416 -42.90 25.56 13.41
C TYR A 416 -44.23 26.29 13.67
N LYS A 417 -44.99 26.62 12.62
CA LYS A 417 -46.30 27.27 12.78
C LYS A 417 -47.29 26.46 13.63
N LYS A 418 -47.20 25.12 13.63
CA LYS A 418 -48.04 24.23 14.45
C LYS A 418 -47.60 24.11 15.91
N PHE A 419 -46.36 24.47 16.24
CA PHE A 419 -45.86 24.46 17.62
C PHE A 419 -46.23 25.73 18.41
N PHE A 420 -46.61 26.80 17.72
CA PHE A 420 -47.01 28.08 18.31
C PHE A 420 -48.52 28.38 18.15
N GLN A 421 -49.30 27.37 17.74
CA GLN A 421 -50.76 27.35 17.77
C GLN A 421 -51.19 26.33 18.81
#